data_AF-A0A2V8F5K5-F1
#
_entry.id   AF-A0A2V8F5K5-F1
#
_cell.length_a   1.000
_cell.length_b   1.000
_cell.length_c   1.000
_cell.angle_alpha   90.00
_cell.angle_beta   90.00
_cell.angle_gamma   90.00
#
_symmetry.space_group_name_H-M   'P 1'
#
loop_
_entity.id
_entity.type
_entity.pdbx_description
1 polymer ?
#
loop_
_entity_poly.entity_id
_entity_poly.type
_entity_poly.pdbx_seq_one_letter_code
_entity_poly.pdbx_strand_id
1 'polypeptide(L)'
;MPDGDTIQTRPSVPGRASNAADSRTGMTRLPRRSATSSARRRKEDIIRRIRLLFTIPNFDTAGSGKVLLQLAERLDRTHFEPHICCTHHRGAFFEQVRKSGIPVHIREFTSAMQRRATGLLGCWRLSRFFKQFDLVHSFHYSDDYSEALAARMAGVKWIYVKKNMMWGGNGWRLRTRLAHGIVAQNSDMMRACFPRSRKPVLIPFGVDTAEYAPRPRSSALYSEFGLSDETRVVLVVANLVPVKGVDGLIRAFQSIADGHPTTRLFIVGDDRGPYAGELHRQAATGPAAARIVFTGKRHDVPAFHSIADVLVQPSLETGEGSPLSLLEAMSSGTLVLASNVP
;
A
#
# COMPACT_ATOMS: atom_id res chain seq x y z
N MET A 1 30.24 -20.06 35.26
CA MET A 1 30.66 -21.42 34.84
C MET A 1 29.46 -22.04 34.15
N PRO A 2 29.63 -22.45 32.89
CA PRO A 2 28.92 -21.86 31.75
C PRO A 2 28.04 -22.92 31.02
N ASP A 3 27.18 -22.55 30.07
CA ASP A 3 27.49 -22.45 28.63
C ASP A 3 26.49 -21.49 27.96
N GLY A 4 26.81 -20.62 26.99
CA GLY A 4 28.02 -20.53 26.17
C GLY A 4 27.73 -20.61 24.66
N ASP A 5 26.63 -20.06 24.15
CA ASP A 5 26.34 -20.14 22.70
C ASP A 5 26.99 -19.00 21.91
N THR A 6 27.88 -19.45 21.03
CA THR A 6 28.92 -18.69 20.35
C THR A 6 28.46 -18.29 18.95
N ILE A 7 28.68 -17.02 18.61
CA ILE A 7 28.47 -16.44 17.28
C ILE A 7 29.44 -17.11 16.28
N GLN A 8 28.90 -17.87 15.33
CA GLN A 8 29.70 -18.40 14.20
C GLN A 8 29.91 -17.31 13.13
N THR A 9 31.15 -16.87 13.01
CA THR A 9 31.67 -16.05 11.91
C THR A 9 31.98 -16.93 10.69
N ARG A 10 31.59 -16.45 9.50
CA ARG A 10 31.88 -17.12 8.22
C ARG A 10 33.36 -16.93 7.84
N PRO A 11 34.04 -17.94 7.27
CA PRO A 11 35.43 -17.81 6.85
C PRO A 11 35.57 -16.98 5.56
N SER A 12 36.62 -16.16 5.56
CA SER A 12 37.12 -15.34 4.46
C SER A 12 37.77 -16.17 3.35
N VAL A 13 37.53 -15.77 2.11
CA VAL A 13 38.12 -16.37 0.90
C VAL A 13 39.56 -15.85 0.74
N PRO A 14 40.58 -16.69 0.50
CA PRO A 14 41.94 -16.22 0.29
C PRO A 14 42.14 -15.71 -1.14
N GLY A 15 42.77 -14.54 -1.25
CA GLY A 15 43.22 -13.95 -2.50
C GLY A 15 44.32 -14.75 -3.18
N ARG A 16 44.29 -14.77 -4.53
CA ARG A 16 45.39 -15.25 -5.36
C ARG A 16 46.05 -14.07 -6.06
N ALA A 17 47.36 -13.96 -5.85
CA ALA A 17 48.25 -13.03 -6.50
C ALA A 17 48.59 -13.45 -7.94
N SER A 18 48.88 -12.41 -8.73
CA SER A 18 49.72 -12.28 -9.93
C SER A 18 50.24 -13.52 -10.66
N ASN A 19 50.16 -13.46 -12.00
CA ASN A 19 51.34 -13.68 -12.84
C ASN A 19 51.25 -12.89 -14.14
N ALA A 20 52.37 -12.26 -14.50
CA ALA A 20 52.60 -11.49 -15.70
C ALA A 20 53.45 -12.30 -16.72
N ALA A 21 53.52 -11.78 -17.96
CA ALA A 21 54.23 -12.28 -19.15
C ALA A 21 53.57 -13.50 -19.83
N ASP A 22 53.39 -13.57 -21.15
CA ASP A 22 54.40 -13.26 -22.16
C ASP A 22 53.78 -12.83 -23.51
N SER A 23 54.60 -12.12 -24.28
CA SER A 23 54.37 -11.55 -25.60
C SER A 23 54.71 -12.52 -26.74
N ARG A 24 53.99 -12.46 -27.88
CA ARG A 24 54.54 -12.62 -29.26
C ARG A 24 53.45 -12.52 -30.34
N THR A 25 53.54 -11.44 -31.11
CA THR A 25 53.46 -11.33 -32.58
C THR A 25 52.67 -12.39 -33.37
N GLY A 26 51.53 -11.96 -33.92
CA GLY A 26 50.81 -12.62 -35.03
C GLY A 26 50.10 -11.55 -35.86
N MET A 27 50.79 -11.04 -36.87
CA MET A 27 50.34 -9.99 -37.77
C MET A 27 49.39 -10.59 -38.82
N THR A 28 48.08 -10.36 -38.68
CA THR A 28 47.09 -10.80 -39.66
C THR A 28 46.27 -9.62 -40.17
N ARG A 29 46.33 -9.45 -41.50
CA ARG A 29 45.83 -8.38 -42.37
C ARG A 29 44.46 -7.77 -41.97
N LEU A 30 44.43 -6.44 -41.87
CA LEU A 30 43.22 -5.61 -41.90
C LEU A 30 42.60 -5.60 -43.32
N PRO A 31 41.30 -5.87 -43.51
CA PRO A 31 40.60 -5.43 -44.70
C PRO A 31 40.12 -3.97 -44.53
N ARG A 32 40.30 -3.24 -45.63
CA ARG A 32 40.02 -1.81 -45.83
C ARG A 32 38.60 -1.40 -45.43
N ARG A 33 38.50 -0.21 -44.84
CA ARG A 33 37.27 0.59 -44.68
C ARG A 33 36.49 0.65 -46.01
N SER A 34 35.26 0.14 -46.03
CA SER A 34 34.22 0.68 -46.91
C SER A 34 33.49 1.77 -46.13
N ALA A 35 33.81 3.02 -46.46
CA ALA A 35 33.19 4.21 -45.92
C ALA A 35 31.79 4.40 -46.53
N THR A 36 30.77 3.66 -46.06
CA THR A 36 29.35 3.92 -46.38
C THR A 36 28.43 3.15 -45.42
N SER A 37 28.46 3.46 -44.12
CA SER A 37 27.45 2.92 -43.19
C SER A 37 27.24 3.73 -41.90
N SER A 38 27.95 4.84 -41.69
CA SER A 38 27.92 5.55 -40.39
C SER A 38 26.85 6.65 -40.28
N ALA A 39 26.05 6.89 -41.33
CA ALA A 39 25.07 7.98 -41.37
C ALA A 39 23.63 7.56 -41.08
N ARG A 40 23.36 6.29 -40.72
CA ARG A 40 21.99 5.76 -40.66
C ARG A 40 21.73 4.86 -39.45
N ARG A 41 21.97 5.37 -38.22
CA ARG A 41 21.38 4.83 -36.96
C ARG A 41 21.74 5.66 -35.70
N ARG A 42 21.68 6.99 -35.78
CA ARG A 42 21.35 7.81 -34.61
C ARG A 42 19.99 8.45 -34.84
N LYS A 43 18.97 7.60 -34.98
CA LYS A 43 17.67 7.99 -34.44
C LYS A 43 17.86 7.81 -32.95
N GLU A 44 17.73 8.90 -32.19
CA GLU A 44 17.39 8.79 -30.79
C GLU A 44 16.24 7.78 -30.72
N ASP A 45 16.51 6.58 -30.20
CA ASP A 45 15.45 5.66 -29.84
C ASP A 45 14.71 6.37 -28.72
N ILE A 46 13.68 7.14 -29.08
CA ILE A 46 12.71 7.66 -28.13
C ILE A 46 12.15 6.40 -27.48
N ILE A 47 12.66 6.08 -26.29
CA ILE A 47 12.19 4.93 -25.52
C ILE A 47 10.69 5.17 -25.34
N ARG A 48 9.88 4.37 -26.03
CA ARG A 48 8.43 4.46 -25.92
C ARG A 48 8.10 4.16 -24.46
N ARG A 49 7.54 5.16 -23.77
CA ARG A 49 7.08 5.01 -22.39
C ARG A 49 6.02 3.92 -22.30
N ILE A 50 6.11 3.11 -21.25
CA ILE A 50 5.12 2.08 -20.93
C ILE A 50 3.87 2.78 -20.43
N ARG A 51 2.77 2.68 -21.19
CA ARG A 51 1.48 3.22 -20.77
C ARG A 51 0.86 2.29 -19.73
N LEU A 52 0.86 2.75 -18.49
CA LEU A 52 0.45 1.97 -17.32
C LEU A 52 -0.90 2.44 -16.82
N LEU A 53 -1.91 1.58 -16.84
CA LEU A 53 -3.21 1.86 -16.24
C LEU A 53 -3.29 1.27 -14.84
N PHE A 54 -3.42 2.12 -13.82
CA PHE A 54 -3.87 1.73 -12.50
C PHE A 54 -5.41 1.66 -12.46
N THR A 55 -5.97 0.60 -11.88
CA THR A 55 -7.43 0.47 -11.68
C THR A 55 -7.75 0.37 -10.19
N ILE A 56 -8.72 1.14 -9.71
CA ILE A 56 -9.19 1.11 -8.32
C ILE A 56 -10.68 1.47 -8.28
N PRO A 57 -11.53 0.82 -7.46
CA PRO A 57 -12.96 1.13 -7.43
C PRO A 57 -13.26 2.61 -7.19
N ASN A 58 -12.67 3.17 -6.14
CA ASN A 58 -12.90 4.55 -5.73
C ASN A 58 -11.71 5.08 -4.90
N PHE A 59 -11.78 6.38 -4.61
CA PHE A 59 -10.86 7.11 -3.73
C PHE A 59 -11.61 7.64 -2.49
N ASP A 60 -12.66 6.96 -2.02
CA ASP A 60 -13.44 7.45 -0.88
C ASP A 60 -12.65 7.36 0.43
N THR A 61 -11.79 6.34 0.54
CA THR A 61 -10.94 6.08 1.70
C THR A 61 -9.46 6.31 1.37
N ALA A 62 -8.71 6.81 2.36
CA ALA A 62 -7.32 7.18 2.16
C ALA A 62 -6.37 5.99 2.00
N GLY A 63 -6.68 4.79 2.51
CA GLY A 63 -5.72 3.67 2.59
C GLY A 63 -5.09 3.27 1.24
N SER A 64 -5.76 2.39 0.47
CA SER A 64 -5.20 1.95 -0.81
C SER A 64 -5.15 3.05 -1.87
N GLY A 65 -6.02 4.06 -1.77
CA GLY A 65 -6.03 5.21 -2.67
C GLY A 65 -4.76 6.05 -2.57
N LYS A 66 -4.30 6.34 -1.33
CA LYS A 66 -3.04 7.06 -1.08
C LYS A 66 -1.85 6.28 -1.61
N VAL A 67 -1.76 4.98 -1.34
CA VAL A 67 -0.66 4.14 -1.85
C VAL A 67 -0.59 4.15 -3.38
N LEU A 68 -1.74 3.96 -4.05
CA LEU A 68 -1.80 3.97 -5.51
C LEU A 68 -1.36 5.33 -6.06
N LEU A 69 -1.88 6.43 -5.50
CA LEU A 69 -1.53 7.77 -5.94
C LEU A 69 -0.04 8.05 -5.74
N GLN A 70 0.49 7.76 -4.54
CA GLN A 70 1.90 7.95 -4.21
C GLN A 70 2.82 7.15 -5.14
N LEU A 71 2.44 5.90 -5.47
CA LEU A 71 3.15 5.07 -6.43
C LEU A 71 3.11 5.71 -7.82
N ALA A 72 1.92 6.07 -8.30
CA ALA A 72 1.74 6.65 -9.63
C ALA A 72 2.48 7.98 -9.79
N GLU A 73 2.53 8.81 -8.75
CA GLU A 73 3.26 10.08 -8.71
C GLU A 73 4.77 9.88 -8.82
N ARG A 74 5.32 8.92 -8.07
CA ARG A 74 6.77 8.67 -7.93
C ARG A 74 7.35 7.73 -9.00
N LEU A 75 6.53 7.19 -9.90
CA LEU A 75 7.03 6.42 -11.04
C LEU A 75 7.90 7.29 -11.95
N ASP A 76 9.03 6.71 -12.39
CA ASP A 76 9.93 7.35 -13.35
C ASP A 76 9.21 7.64 -14.67
N ARG A 77 8.98 8.92 -14.93
CA ARG A 77 8.24 9.41 -16.11
C ARG A 77 9.02 9.30 -17.41
N THR A 78 10.30 8.95 -17.36
CA THR A 78 11.11 8.62 -18.54
C THR A 78 10.79 7.21 -19.05
N HIS A 79 10.35 6.31 -18.15
CA HIS A 79 10.01 4.92 -18.47
C HIS A 79 8.50 4.67 -18.52
N PHE A 80 7.71 5.37 -17.69
CA PHE A 80 6.28 5.12 -17.51
C PHE A 80 5.40 6.33 -17.79
N GLU A 81 4.25 6.07 -18.41
CA GLU A 81 3.15 7.01 -18.57
C GLU A 81 1.95 6.46 -17.76
N PRO A 82 1.81 6.83 -16.48
CA PRO A 82 0.75 6.30 -15.64
C PRO A 82 -0.58 6.98 -15.94
N HIS A 83 -1.64 6.20 -15.85
CA HIS A 83 -3.05 6.59 -15.93
C HIS A 83 -3.79 5.95 -14.77
N ILE A 84 -4.90 6.55 -14.35
CA ILE A 84 -5.75 6.01 -13.29
C ILE A 84 -7.16 5.77 -13.84
N CYS A 85 -7.79 4.66 -13.48
CA CYS A 85 -9.21 4.41 -13.76
C CYS A 85 -9.95 4.05 -12.47
N CYS A 86 -11.07 4.73 -12.24
CA CYS A 86 -11.98 4.48 -11.12
C CYS A 86 -13.43 4.68 -11.55
N THR A 87 -14.40 4.22 -10.74
CA THR A 87 -15.82 4.21 -11.15
C THR A 87 -16.50 5.56 -10.98
N HIS A 88 -15.97 6.43 -10.09
CA HIS A 88 -16.48 7.79 -9.88
C HIS A 88 -15.40 8.75 -9.37
N HIS A 89 -15.73 10.05 -9.40
CA HIS A 89 -14.87 11.17 -8.98
C HIS A 89 -15.28 11.78 -7.62
N ARG A 90 -16.12 11.09 -6.84
CA ARG A 90 -16.55 11.54 -5.50
C ARG A 90 -15.45 11.34 -4.45
N GLY A 91 -15.61 12.02 -3.32
CA GLY A 91 -14.78 11.88 -2.13
C GLY A 91 -13.68 12.96 -2.03
N ALA A 92 -13.41 13.44 -0.81
CA ALA A 92 -12.45 14.52 -0.57
C ALA A 92 -11.03 14.20 -1.07
N PHE A 93 -10.65 12.91 -1.09
CA PHE A 93 -9.33 12.49 -1.56
C PHE A 93 -9.21 12.55 -3.09
N PHE A 94 -10.32 12.50 -3.83
CA PHE A 94 -10.28 12.57 -5.29
C PHE A 94 -9.74 13.92 -5.79
N GLU A 95 -9.93 15.01 -5.04
CA GLU A 95 -9.31 16.30 -5.38
C GLU A 95 -7.78 16.23 -5.37
N GLN A 96 -7.16 15.39 -4.52
CA GLN A 96 -5.72 15.17 -4.55
C GLN A 96 -5.31 14.42 -5.81
N VAL A 97 -6.09 13.40 -6.20
CA VAL A 97 -5.89 12.65 -7.46
C VAL A 97 -5.95 13.61 -8.65
N ARG A 98 -6.93 14.52 -8.69
CA ARG A 98 -7.05 15.52 -9.75
C ARG A 98 -5.85 16.47 -9.79
N LYS A 99 -5.38 16.93 -8.62
CA LYS A 99 -4.22 17.83 -8.51
C LYS A 99 -2.90 17.19 -8.94
N SER A 100 -2.78 15.85 -8.91
CA SER A 100 -1.57 15.13 -9.34
C SER A 100 -1.23 15.30 -10.83
N GLY A 101 -2.20 15.74 -11.65
CA GLY A 101 -2.04 15.86 -13.11
C GLY A 101 -1.97 14.52 -13.86
N ILE A 102 -2.09 13.38 -13.15
CA ILE A 102 -2.14 12.06 -13.78
C ILE A 102 -3.49 11.91 -14.50
N PRO A 103 -3.53 11.47 -15.77
CA PRO A 103 -4.80 11.34 -16.48
C PRO A 103 -5.73 10.31 -15.83
N VAL A 104 -6.96 10.71 -15.54
CA VAL A 104 -7.97 9.89 -14.86
C VAL A 104 -9.11 9.52 -15.81
N HIS A 105 -9.51 8.25 -15.82
CA HIS A 105 -10.60 7.69 -16.60
C HIS A 105 -11.75 7.26 -15.67
N ILE A 106 -12.87 7.98 -15.71
CA ILE A 106 -14.07 7.60 -14.94
C ILE A 106 -14.89 6.59 -15.73
N ARG A 107 -14.78 5.31 -15.36
CA ARG A 107 -15.41 4.20 -16.09
C ARG A 107 -15.43 2.92 -15.25
N GLU A 108 -16.46 2.11 -15.45
CA GLU A 108 -16.47 0.71 -15.01
C GLU A 108 -15.37 -0.09 -15.71
N PHE A 109 -14.49 -0.71 -14.93
CA PHE A 109 -13.39 -1.55 -15.42
C PHE A 109 -13.61 -3.05 -15.11
N THR A 110 -14.82 -3.41 -14.70
CA THR A 110 -15.29 -4.78 -14.49
C THR A 110 -16.61 -5.01 -15.24
N SER A 111 -17.01 -6.27 -15.39
CA SER A 111 -18.28 -6.66 -16.00
C SER A 111 -18.98 -7.70 -15.13
N ALA A 112 -20.26 -7.52 -14.88
CA ALA A 112 -21.06 -8.49 -14.14
C ALA A 112 -21.10 -9.85 -14.86
N MET A 113 -20.63 -10.90 -14.19
CA MET A 113 -20.51 -12.25 -14.75
C MET A 113 -21.68 -13.18 -14.38
N GLN A 114 -22.79 -12.64 -13.87
CA GLN A 114 -24.00 -13.40 -13.50
C GLN A 114 -24.59 -14.15 -14.72
N ARG A 115 -24.60 -13.49 -15.89
CA ARG A 115 -24.98 -14.07 -17.17
C ARG A 115 -23.75 -14.12 -18.08
N ARG A 116 -23.26 -15.32 -18.39
CA ARG A 116 -21.96 -15.51 -19.06
C ARG A 116 -21.86 -14.80 -20.41
N ALA A 117 -22.88 -14.89 -21.27
CA ALA A 117 -22.84 -14.27 -22.60
C ALA A 117 -22.72 -12.74 -22.53
N THR A 118 -23.55 -12.08 -21.72
CA THR A 118 -23.50 -10.62 -21.55
C THR A 118 -22.24 -10.18 -20.80
N GLY A 119 -21.77 -10.98 -19.84
CA GLY A 119 -20.53 -10.72 -19.13
C GLY A 119 -19.29 -10.80 -20.03
N LEU A 120 -19.23 -11.80 -20.93
CA LEU A 120 -18.16 -11.91 -21.92
C LEU A 120 -18.19 -10.78 -22.95
N LEU A 121 -19.38 -10.36 -23.40
CA LEU A 121 -19.52 -9.18 -24.25
C LEU A 121 -19.04 -7.91 -23.53
N GLY A 122 -19.35 -7.78 -22.24
CA GLY A 122 -18.81 -6.71 -21.39
C GLY A 122 -17.28 -6.74 -21.34
N CYS A 123 -16.68 -7.91 -21.08
CA CYS A 123 -15.22 -8.09 -21.11
C CYS A 123 -14.61 -7.72 -22.47
N TRP A 124 -15.26 -8.08 -23.57
CA TRP A 124 -14.81 -7.72 -24.91
C TRP A 124 -14.87 -6.20 -25.14
N ARG A 125 -15.94 -5.52 -24.71
CA ARG A 125 -16.04 -4.05 -24.78
C ARG A 125 -14.94 -3.38 -23.93
N LEU A 126 -14.73 -3.86 -22.71
CA LEU A 126 -13.64 -3.44 -21.82
C LEU A 126 -12.26 -3.65 -22.45
N SER A 127 -12.06 -4.75 -23.17
CA SER A 127 -10.78 -5.04 -23.83
C SER A 127 -10.38 -3.94 -24.83
N ARG A 128 -11.34 -3.30 -25.50
CA ARG A 128 -11.07 -2.18 -26.41
C ARG A 128 -10.47 -0.97 -25.68
N PHE A 129 -10.92 -0.73 -24.45
CA PHE A 129 -10.35 0.30 -23.58
C PHE A 129 -8.99 -0.08 -23.01
N PHE A 130 -8.73 -1.36 -22.76
CA PHE A 130 -7.42 -1.79 -22.28
C PHE A 130 -6.36 -1.80 -23.38
N LYS A 131 -6.72 -2.03 -24.65
CA LYS A 131 -5.79 -2.07 -25.80
C LYS A 131 -4.92 -0.83 -26.01
N GLN A 132 -5.30 0.32 -25.43
CA GLN A 132 -4.48 1.54 -25.49
C GLN A 132 -3.33 1.55 -24.46
N PHE A 133 -3.30 0.62 -23.51
CA PHE A 133 -2.27 0.52 -22.48
C PHE A 133 -1.38 -0.70 -22.70
N ASP A 134 -0.15 -0.62 -22.19
CA ASP A 134 0.84 -1.70 -22.27
C ASP A 134 0.78 -2.62 -21.03
N LEU A 135 0.35 -2.06 -19.89
CA LEU A 135 0.22 -2.77 -18.62
C LEU A 135 -0.99 -2.23 -17.84
N VAL A 136 -1.77 -3.14 -17.26
CA VAL A 136 -2.82 -2.83 -16.28
C VAL A 136 -2.38 -3.33 -14.90
N HIS A 137 -2.39 -2.45 -13.90
CA HIS A 137 -2.05 -2.74 -12.52
C HIS A 137 -3.26 -2.51 -11.61
N SER A 138 -3.87 -3.62 -11.20
CA SER A 138 -5.14 -3.63 -10.47
C SER A 138 -4.98 -3.52 -8.96
N PHE A 139 -5.65 -2.51 -8.38
CA PHE A 139 -5.89 -2.35 -6.95
C PHE A 139 -7.33 -2.74 -6.57
N HIS A 140 -8.00 -3.53 -7.41
CA HIS A 140 -9.33 -4.04 -7.11
C HIS A 140 -9.32 -4.96 -5.88
N TYR A 141 -10.21 -4.71 -4.92
CA TYR A 141 -10.27 -5.49 -3.67
C TYR A 141 -11.22 -6.69 -3.75
N SER A 142 -12.10 -6.78 -4.74
CA SER A 142 -12.99 -7.94 -4.89
C SER A 142 -12.33 -9.09 -5.66
N ASP A 143 -12.97 -10.26 -5.62
CA ASP A 143 -12.55 -11.46 -6.34
C ASP A 143 -12.99 -11.48 -7.82
N ASP A 144 -13.51 -10.36 -8.36
CA ASP A 144 -13.90 -10.23 -9.76
C ASP A 144 -12.76 -10.65 -10.71
N TYR A 145 -13.01 -11.56 -11.63
CA TYR A 145 -12.02 -11.98 -12.62
C TYR A 145 -12.27 -11.40 -14.01
N SER A 146 -13.35 -10.62 -14.20
CA SER A 146 -13.73 -10.05 -15.48
C SER A 146 -12.73 -9.01 -15.98
N GLU A 147 -12.15 -8.22 -15.07
CA GLU A 147 -11.06 -7.30 -15.36
C GLU A 147 -9.84 -8.02 -15.98
N ALA A 148 -9.39 -9.11 -15.33
CA ALA A 148 -8.26 -9.91 -15.79
C ALA A 148 -8.55 -10.56 -17.15
N LEU A 149 -9.79 -11.02 -17.34
CA LEU A 149 -10.23 -11.60 -18.61
C LEU A 149 -10.24 -10.56 -19.74
N ALA A 150 -10.76 -9.36 -19.48
CA ALA A 150 -10.76 -8.26 -20.44
C ALA A 150 -9.33 -7.85 -20.83
N ALA A 151 -8.39 -7.81 -19.88
CA ALA A 151 -6.98 -7.52 -20.17
C ALA A 151 -6.34 -8.60 -21.05
N ARG A 152 -6.66 -9.88 -20.82
CA ARG A 152 -6.21 -10.97 -21.70
C ARG A 152 -6.82 -10.90 -23.10
N MET A 153 -8.10 -10.59 -23.22
CA MET A 153 -8.75 -10.34 -24.53
C MET A 153 -8.13 -9.16 -25.27
N ALA A 154 -7.61 -8.17 -24.53
CA ALA A 154 -6.90 -7.03 -25.09
C ALA A 154 -5.47 -7.37 -25.54
N GLY A 155 -4.89 -8.49 -25.10
CA GLY A 155 -3.47 -8.82 -25.29
C GLY A 155 -2.54 -8.00 -24.39
N VAL A 156 -3.05 -7.45 -23.29
CA VAL A 156 -2.34 -6.52 -22.40
C VAL A 156 -1.84 -7.26 -21.15
N LYS A 157 -0.64 -6.91 -20.68
CA LYS A 157 -0.12 -7.46 -19.43
C LYS A 157 -1.01 -6.99 -18.27
N TRP A 158 -1.32 -7.90 -17.36
CA TRP A 158 -2.18 -7.61 -16.22
C TRP A 158 -1.53 -8.14 -14.94
N ILE A 159 -1.35 -7.24 -13.99
CA ILE A 159 -0.86 -7.52 -12.64
C ILE A 159 -1.86 -6.96 -11.62
N TYR A 160 -1.87 -7.50 -10.40
CA TYR A 160 -2.73 -6.97 -9.34
C TYR A 160 -2.07 -7.05 -7.97
N VAL A 161 -2.49 -6.15 -7.09
CA VAL A 161 -2.18 -6.20 -5.67
C VAL A 161 -3.23 -7.07 -4.98
N LYS A 162 -2.83 -8.21 -4.42
CA LYS A 162 -3.73 -8.97 -3.54
C LYS A 162 -3.95 -8.13 -2.28
N LYS A 163 -5.21 -7.91 -1.91
CA LYS A 163 -5.63 -7.23 -0.69
C LYS A 163 -6.19 -8.22 0.32
N ASN A 164 -6.20 -7.83 1.60
CA ASN A 164 -6.61 -8.70 2.72
C ASN A 164 -8.13 -8.81 2.88
N MET A 165 -8.87 -7.94 2.20
CA MET A 165 -10.30 -8.07 2.05
C MET A 165 -10.61 -9.31 1.20
N MET A 166 -11.49 -10.19 1.69
CA MET A 166 -12.00 -11.39 1.01
C MET A 166 -10.97 -12.52 0.79
N TRP A 167 -10.75 -13.34 1.82
CA TRP A 167 -10.08 -14.64 1.70
C TRP A 167 -11.10 -15.67 1.19
N GLY A 168 -10.76 -16.45 0.15
CA GLY A 168 -11.50 -17.68 -0.18
C GLY A 168 -12.49 -17.68 -1.35
N GLY A 169 -12.76 -16.55 -2.01
CA GLY A 169 -13.61 -16.52 -3.22
C GLY A 169 -13.00 -17.31 -4.40
N ASN A 170 -13.79 -18.10 -5.10
CA ASN A 170 -13.33 -18.88 -6.28
C ASN A 170 -12.81 -17.98 -7.42
N GLY A 171 -13.30 -16.73 -7.51
CA GLY A 171 -12.81 -15.75 -8.49
C GLY A 171 -11.31 -15.47 -8.37
N TRP A 172 -10.74 -15.58 -7.17
CA TRP A 172 -9.31 -15.40 -6.94
C TRP A 172 -8.44 -16.45 -7.62
N ARG A 173 -8.91 -17.70 -7.74
CA ARG A 173 -8.19 -18.76 -8.46
C ARG A 173 -8.05 -18.39 -9.94
N LEU A 174 -9.11 -17.84 -10.52
CA LEU A 174 -9.11 -17.41 -11.90
C LEU A 174 -8.27 -16.14 -12.09
N ARG A 175 -8.39 -15.13 -11.22
CA ARG A 175 -7.48 -13.95 -11.21
C ARG A 175 -6.02 -14.38 -11.17
N THR A 176 -5.65 -15.29 -10.26
CA THR A 176 -4.29 -15.84 -10.13
C THR A 176 -3.83 -16.54 -11.41
N ARG A 177 -4.71 -17.36 -12.03
CA ARG A 177 -4.41 -18.04 -13.28
C ARG A 177 -4.19 -17.06 -14.44
N LEU A 178 -4.99 -16.01 -14.54
CA LEU A 178 -4.96 -15.03 -15.63
C LEU A 178 -3.84 -13.98 -15.46
N ALA A 179 -3.38 -13.73 -14.23
CA ALA A 179 -2.31 -12.79 -13.90
C ALA A 179 -0.97 -13.09 -14.56
N HIS A 180 -0.28 -12.03 -14.97
CA HIS A 180 1.13 -12.07 -15.38
C HIS A 180 2.07 -11.89 -14.19
N GLY A 181 1.61 -11.22 -13.13
CA GLY A 181 2.33 -10.98 -11.88
C GLY A 181 1.35 -10.62 -10.77
N ILE A 182 1.74 -10.90 -9.54
CA ILE A 182 0.88 -10.65 -8.37
C ILE A 182 1.74 -9.97 -7.32
N VAL A 183 1.25 -8.87 -6.76
CA VAL A 183 1.89 -8.20 -5.63
C VAL A 183 1.21 -8.65 -4.35
N ALA A 184 1.96 -9.28 -3.46
CA ALA A 184 1.52 -9.62 -2.11
C ALA A 184 2.10 -8.62 -1.12
N GLN A 185 1.30 -8.20 -0.14
CA GLN A 185 1.67 -7.13 0.80
C GLN A 185 2.41 -7.67 2.02
N ASN A 186 2.14 -8.91 2.42
CA ASN A 186 2.79 -9.54 3.57
C ASN A 186 3.12 -11.02 3.30
N SER A 187 3.94 -11.60 4.17
CA SER A 187 4.42 -12.98 4.02
C SER A 187 3.35 -14.03 4.29
N ASP A 188 2.35 -13.73 5.12
CA ASP A 188 1.23 -14.62 5.42
C ASP A 188 0.32 -14.83 4.21
N MET A 189 0.05 -13.76 3.45
CA MET A 189 -0.66 -13.85 2.17
C MET A 189 0.05 -14.74 1.16
N MET A 190 1.39 -14.68 1.11
CA MET A 190 2.18 -15.55 0.22
C MET A 190 1.95 -17.01 0.57
N ARG A 191 2.00 -17.35 1.86
CA ARG A 191 1.80 -18.72 2.37
C ARG A 191 0.36 -19.18 2.19
N ALA A 192 -0.61 -18.37 2.59
CA ALA A 192 -2.03 -18.75 2.65
C ALA A 192 -2.74 -18.68 1.29
N CYS A 193 -2.55 -17.61 0.52
CA CYS A 193 -3.28 -17.42 -0.74
C CYS A 193 -2.59 -18.07 -1.94
N PHE A 194 -1.27 -18.26 -1.87
CA PHE A 194 -0.48 -18.67 -3.03
C PHE A 194 0.52 -19.82 -2.78
N PRO A 195 0.17 -20.87 -2.01
CA PRO A 195 1.11 -21.91 -1.60
C PRO A 195 1.77 -22.67 -2.76
N ARG A 196 1.16 -22.64 -3.95
CA ARG A 196 1.63 -23.37 -5.15
C ARG A 196 1.94 -22.46 -6.34
N SER A 197 1.82 -21.13 -6.18
CA SER A 197 2.02 -20.18 -7.28
C SER A 197 3.38 -19.50 -7.18
N ARG A 198 4.13 -19.44 -8.28
CA ARG A 198 5.41 -18.71 -8.38
C ARG A 198 5.24 -17.26 -8.88
N LYS A 199 4.01 -16.84 -9.17
CA LYS A 199 3.70 -15.49 -9.69
C LYS A 199 3.73 -14.36 -8.65
N PRO A 200 3.40 -14.61 -7.37
CA PRO A 200 3.44 -13.56 -6.37
C PRO A 200 4.86 -13.11 -6.04
N VAL A 201 5.00 -11.81 -5.85
CA VAL A 201 6.20 -11.15 -5.32
C VAL A 201 5.78 -10.36 -4.08
N LEU A 202 6.54 -10.50 -3.01
CA LEU A 202 6.34 -9.73 -1.78
C LEU A 202 6.82 -8.29 -2.02
N ILE A 203 5.89 -7.34 -2.04
CA ILE A 203 6.18 -5.91 -2.03
C ILE A 203 5.29 -5.30 -0.95
N PRO A 204 5.84 -5.03 0.25
CA PRO A 204 5.07 -4.40 1.32
C PRO A 204 4.73 -2.95 0.94
N PHE A 205 3.75 -2.37 1.63
CA PHE A 205 3.50 -0.94 1.48
C PHE A 205 4.68 -0.13 1.99
N GLY A 206 4.95 0.97 1.28
CA GLY A 206 5.87 1.99 1.72
C GLY A 206 5.16 3.08 2.50
N VAL A 207 5.92 3.80 3.31
CA VAL A 207 5.51 5.03 3.98
C VAL A 207 6.43 6.15 3.49
N ASP A 208 5.88 7.35 3.33
CA ASP A 208 6.70 8.53 3.03
C ASP A 208 7.44 8.95 4.31
N THR A 209 8.74 8.65 4.37
CA THR A 209 9.57 8.91 5.55
C THR A 209 9.93 10.39 5.72
N ALA A 210 9.68 11.25 4.72
CA ALA A 210 9.80 12.69 4.88
C ALA A 210 8.52 13.27 5.49
N GLU A 211 7.35 12.77 5.08
CA GLU A 211 6.05 13.14 5.66
C GLU A 211 5.89 12.59 7.09
N TYR A 212 6.30 11.34 7.32
CA TYR A 212 6.25 10.64 8.60
C TYR A 212 7.68 10.43 9.13
N ALA A 213 8.16 11.44 9.83
CA ALA A 213 9.46 11.46 10.49
C ALA A 213 9.28 11.88 11.95
N PRO A 214 10.19 11.44 12.85
CA PRO A 214 10.22 11.93 14.22
C PRO A 214 10.30 13.45 14.23
N ARG A 215 9.47 14.07 15.07
CA ARG A 215 9.35 15.53 15.17
C ARG A 215 9.03 15.96 16.59
N PRO A 216 9.31 17.22 16.97
CA PRO A 216 8.88 17.76 18.25
C PRO A 216 7.36 17.66 18.44
N ARG A 217 6.93 17.57 19.69
CA ARG A 217 5.50 17.55 20.06
C ARG A 217 4.78 18.77 19.48
N SER A 218 3.65 18.56 18.83
CA SER A 218 2.87 19.62 18.20
C SER A 218 2.26 20.57 19.23
N SER A 219 2.78 21.79 19.33
CA SER A 219 2.23 22.85 20.18
C SER A 219 0.79 23.20 19.83
N ALA A 220 0.43 23.15 18.54
CA ALA A 220 -0.93 23.39 18.06
C ALA A 220 -1.93 22.37 18.64
N LEU A 221 -1.58 21.07 18.65
CA LEU A 221 -2.45 20.05 19.25
C LEU A 221 -2.48 20.13 20.77
N TYR A 222 -1.37 20.52 21.40
CA TYR A 222 -1.34 20.79 22.84
C TYR A 222 -2.32 21.89 23.22
N SER A 223 -2.33 23.00 22.49
CA SER A 223 -3.30 24.08 22.69
C SER A 223 -4.72 23.66 22.34
N GLU A 224 -4.92 22.97 21.21
CA GLU A 224 -6.24 22.53 20.73
C GLU A 224 -6.95 21.64 21.76
N PHE A 225 -6.22 20.72 22.39
CA PHE A 225 -6.80 19.75 23.31
C PHE A 225 -6.51 20.03 24.79
N GLY A 226 -5.82 21.12 25.12
CA GLY A 226 -5.41 21.43 26.49
C GLY A 226 -4.57 20.32 27.10
N LEU A 227 -3.52 19.91 26.40
CA LEU A 227 -2.54 18.92 26.88
C LEU A 227 -1.43 19.61 27.68
N SER A 228 -0.90 18.89 28.64
CA SER A 228 0.28 19.27 29.42
C SER A 228 1.39 18.23 29.28
N ASP A 229 2.58 18.50 29.81
CA ASP A 229 3.70 17.56 29.75
C ASP A 229 3.47 16.29 30.57
N GLU A 230 2.58 16.33 31.57
CA GLU A 230 2.13 15.20 32.37
C GLU A 230 1.08 14.34 31.65
N THR A 231 0.49 14.87 30.57
CA THR A 231 -0.54 14.16 29.81
C THR A 231 0.09 13.03 29.02
N ARG A 232 -0.49 11.83 29.13
CA ARG A 232 -0.10 10.67 28.32
C ARG A 232 -1.11 10.43 27.22
N VAL A 233 -0.65 10.16 26.01
CA VAL A 233 -1.50 10.05 24.83
C VAL A 233 -1.42 8.64 24.25
N VAL A 234 -2.56 7.95 24.29
CA VAL A 234 -2.82 6.73 23.53
C VAL A 234 -3.50 7.14 22.23
N LEU A 235 -2.95 6.74 21.09
CA LEU A 235 -3.45 7.10 19.78
C LEU A 235 -3.97 5.86 19.04
N VAL A 236 -5.09 5.99 18.35
CA VAL A 236 -5.49 5.08 17.27
C VAL A 236 -5.83 5.90 16.03
N VAL A 237 -5.26 5.51 14.89
CA VAL A 237 -5.55 6.12 13.58
C VAL A 237 -6.19 5.06 12.69
N ALA A 238 -7.50 5.14 12.49
CA ALA A 238 -8.24 4.12 11.75
C ALA A 238 -9.56 4.64 11.20
N ASN A 239 -10.02 4.04 10.09
CA ASN A 239 -11.44 4.14 9.74
C ASN A 239 -12.26 3.38 10.80
N LEU A 240 -13.36 3.97 11.28
CA LEU A 240 -14.18 3.32 12.31
C LEU A 240 -15.08 2.26 11.67
N VAL A 241 -14.52 1.05 11.54
CA VAL A 241 -15.20 -0.17 11.11
C VAL A 241 -14.86 -1.32 12.06
N PRO A 242 -15.74 -2.32 12.23
CA PRO A 242 -15.57 -3.37 13.25
C PRO A 242 -14.22 -4.08 13.25
N VAL A 243 -13.65 -4.38 12.07
CA VAL A 243 -12.33 -5.03 11.93
C VAL A 243 -11.20 -4.27 12.63
N LYS A 244 -11.32 -2.95 12.81
CA LYS A 244 -10.27 -2.14 13.44
C LYS A 244 -10.25 -2.27 14.96
N GLY A 245 -11.25 -2.92 15.58
CA GLY A 245 -11.27 -3.28 17.00
C GLY A 245 -11.22 -2.11 17.99
N VAL A 246 -11.66 -0.92 17.55
CA VAL A 246 -11.64 0.30 18.37
C VAL A 246 -12.55 0.15 19.61
N ASP A 247 -13.62 -0.64 19.51
CA ASP A 247 -14.49 -0.98 20.64
C ASP A 247 -13.71 -1.68 21.77
N GLY A 248 -12.80 -2.60 21.43
CA GLY A 248 -11.94 -3.28 22.38
C GLY A 248 -10.96 -2.34 23.07
N LEU A 249 -10.38 -1.42 22.31
CA LEU A 249 -9.50 -0.38 22.84
C LEU A 249 -10.23 0.55 23.81
N ILE A 250 -11.47 0.95 23.51
CA ILE A 250 -12.28 1.76 24.42
C ILE A 250 -12.49 1.03 25.76
N ARG A 251 -12.85 -0.27 25.73
CA ARG A 251 -13.01 -1.07 26.97
C ARG A 251 -11.71 -1.15 27.76
N ALA A 252 -10.60 -1.45 27.09
CA ALA A 252 -9.29 -1.56 27.72
C ALA A 252 -8.82 -0.22 28.33
N PHE A 253 -9.09 0.88 27.64
CA PHE A 253 -8.77 2.22 28.14
C PHE A 253 -9.60 2.57 29.38
N GLN A 254 -10.91 2.25 29.36
CA GLN A 254 -11.79 2.44 30.52
C GLN A 254 -11.37 1.59 31.73
N SER A 255 -10.84 0.37 31.53
CA SER A 255 -10.43 -0.50 32.65
C SER A 255 -9.16 -0.05 33.38
N ILE A 256 -8.32 0.77 32.75
CA ILE A 256 -7.09 1.31 33.36
C ILE A 256 -7.25 2.76 33.84
N ALA A 257 -8.46 3.30 33.72
CA ALA A 257 -8.77 4.71 33.89
C ALA A 257 -8.29 5.27 35.24
N ASP A 258 -8.54 4.53 36.33
CA ASP A 258 -8.29 4.99 37.70
C ASP A 258 -6.80 5.04 38.04
N GLY A 259 -6.01 4.09 37.52
CA GLY A 259 -4.56 4.05 37.72
C GLY A 259 -3.79 5.06 36.86
N HIS A 260 -4.43 5.64 35.85
CA HIS A 260 -3.80 6.53 34.88
C HIS A 260 -4.65 7.78 34.59
N PRO A 261 -4.85 8.68 35.59
CA PRO A 261 -5.80 9.79 35.49
C PRO A 261 -5.40 10.85 34.45
N THR A 262 -4.11 11.00 34.14
CA THR A 262 -3.61 11.97 33.13
C THR A 262 -3.55 11.42 31.71
N THR A 263 -3.92 10.15 31.49
CA THR A 263 -3.89 9.54 30.16
C THR A 263 -5.15 9.87 29.38
N ARG A 264 -5.01 10.19 28.09
CA ARG A 264 -6.09 10.42 27.13
C ARG A 264 -5.99 9.47 25.94
N LEU A 265 -7.14 9.03 25.43
CA LEU A 265 -7.26 8.22 24.22
C LEU A 265 -7.73 9.11 23.08
N PHE A 266 -6.93 9.22 22.02
CA PHE A 266 -7.27 9.91 20.80
C PHE A 266 -7.65 8.91 19.71
N ILE A 267 -8.86 9.07 19.17
CA ILE A 267 -9.40 8.27 18.08
C ILE A 267 -9.47 9.17 16.84
N VAL A 268 -8.51 8.97 15.94
CA VAL A 268 -8.36 9.74 14.71
C VAL A 268 -8.89 8.95 13.52
N GLY A 269 -9.98 9.42 12.92
CA GLY A 269 -10.70 8.69 11.89
C GLY A 269 -12.07 9.29 11.60
N ASP A 270 -12.65 8.95 10.46
CA ASP A 270 -14.03 9.36 10.17
C ASP A 270 -14.98 8.76 11.22
N ASP A 271 -15.54 9.62 12.06
CA ASP A 271 -16.40 9.31 13.21
C ASP A 271 -17.89 9.42 12.87
N ARG A 272 -18.21 9.36 11.57
CA ARG A 272 -19.58 9.36 11.09
C ARG A 272 -20.07 7.95 10.82
N GLY A 273 -21.38 7.78 10.94
CA GLY A 273 -22.08 6.54 10.59
C GLY A 273 -22.41 5.64 11.78
N PRO A 274 -23.08 4.51 11.52
CA PRO A 274 -23.72 3.72 12.58
C PRO A 274 -22.73 3.13 13.60
N TYR A 275 -21.60 2.60 13.13
CA TYR A 275 -20.60 2.00 14.02
C TYR A 275 -19.85 3.04 14.85
N ALA A 276 -19.51 4.19 14.27
CA ALA A 276 -18.95 5.29 15.04
C ALA A 276 -19.91 5.77 16.14
N GLY A 277 -21.22 5.87 15.84
CA GLY A 277 -22.24 6.19 16.83
C GLY A 277 -22.32 5.18 17.98
N GLU A 278 -22.07 3.89 17.73
CA GLU A 278 -21.94 2.88 18.79
C GLU A 278 -20.70 3.12 19.66
N LEU A 279 -19.55 3.40 19.04
CA LEU A 279 -18.31 3.70 19.77
C LEU A 279 -18.46 4.95 20.65
N HIS A 280 -19.15 5.99 20.17
CA HIS A 280 -19.46 7.18 20.98
C HIS A 280 -20.30 6.84 22.20
N ARG A 281 -21.37 6.04 22.04
CA ARG A 281 -22.20 5.59 23.17
C ARG A 281 -21.37 4.79 24.18
N GLN A 282 -20.55 3.85 23.70
CA GLN A 282 -19.68 3.05 24.54
C GLN A 282 -18.65 3.89 25.30
N ALA A 283 -18.06 4.90 24.65
CA ALA A 283 -17.09 5.79 25.28
C ALA A 283 -17.74 6.66 26.37
N ALA A 284 -18.98 7.11 26.15
CA ALA A 284 -19.70 8.02 27.04
C ALA A 284 -20.14 7.41 28.37
N THR A 285 -20.21 6.08 28.49
CA THR A 285 -20.75 5.39 29.67
C THR A 285 -19.70 4.96 30.70
N GLY A 286 -18.41 5.23 30.47
CA GLY A 286 -17.31 4.75 31.32
C GLY A 286 -16.60 5.82 32.16
N PRO A 287 -15.77 5.41 33.13
CA PRO A 287 -15.05 6.31 34.05
C PRO A 287 -14.04 7.24 33.35
N ALA A 288 -13.67 6.92 32.10
CA ALA A 288 -12.76 7.71 31.29
C ALA A 288 -13.45 8.51 30.17
N ALA A 289 -14.78 8.67 30.19
CA ALA A 289 -15.55 9.29 29.10
C ALA A 289 -14.98 10.64 28.64
N ALA A 290 -14.65 11.53 29.58
CA ALA A 290 -14.07 12.85 29.29
C ALA A 290 -12.65 12.81 28.70
N ARG A 291 -11.99 11.65 28.72
CA ARG A 291 -10.60 11.44 28.27
C ARG A 291 -10.51 10.64 26.96
N ILE A 292 -11.65 10.22 26.40
CA ILE A 292 -11.73 9.58 25.09
C ILE A 292 -12.17 10.63 24.07
N VAL A 293 -11.24 11.03 23.21
CA VAL A 293 -11.39 12.12 22.26
C VAL A 293 -11.52 11.56 20.86
N PHE A 294 -12.71 11.69 20.28
CA PHE A 294 -12.93 11.47 18.85
C PHE A 294 -12.62 12.78 18.12
N THR A 295 -11.64 12.75 17.22
CA THR A 295 -11.20 13.98 16.52
C THR A 295 -11.90 14.18 15.19
N GLY A 296 -12.71 13.22 14.77
CA GLY A 296 -13.12 13.05 13.39
C GLY A 296 -11.94 12.85 12.44
N LYS A 297 -12.22 13.00 11.15
CA LYS A 297 -11.24 12.84 10.07
C LYS A 297 -10.23 14.00 10.11
N ARG A 298 -8.93 13.67 10.21
CA ARG A 298 -7.82 14.63 10.26
C ARG A 298 -6.90 14.51 9.04
N HIS A 299 -6.27 15.62 8.66
CA HIS A 299 -5.26 15.68 7.59
C HIS A 299 -3.84 15.84 8.13
N ASP A 300 -3.72 16.27 9.38
CA ASP A 300 -2.50 16.49 10.15
C ASP A 300 -2.11 15.26 11.00
N VAL A 301 -2.35 14.05 10.49
CA VAL A 301 -2.04 12.78 11.18
C VAL A 301 -0.58 12.72 11.68
N PRO A 302 0.45 13.18 10.94
CA PRO A 302 1.81 13.27 11.46
C PRO A 302 1.95 14.08 12.76
N ALA A 303 1.11 15.10 12.98
CA ALA A 303 1.11 15.86 14.23
C ALA A 303 0.56 15.03 15.40
N PHE A 304 -0.43 14.17 15.17
CA PHE A 304 -0.94 13.25 16.20
C PHE A 304 0.13 12.25 16.63
N HIS A 305 0.93 11.72 15.69
CA HIS A 305 2.07 10.86 16.03
C HIS A 305 3.10 11.56 16.92
N SER A 306 3.30 12.88 16.73
CA SER A 306 4.26 13.65 17.52
C SER A 306 3.88 13.81 18.99
N ILE A 307 2.58 13.77 19.31
CA ILE A 307 2.08 13.90 20.69
C ILE A 307 1.80 12.55 21.35
N ALA A 308 1.74 11.47 20.57
CA ALA A 308 1.43 10.14 21.05
C ALA A 308 2.60 9.51 21.81
N ASP A 309 2.35 9.00 23.03
CA ASP A 309 3.30 8.13 23.73
C ASP A 309 3.23 6.70 23.18
N VAL A 310 2.03 6.25 22.76
CA VAL A 310 1.82 4.94 22.13
C VAL A 310 0.70 5.00 21.11
N LEU A 311 0.91 4.40 19.94
CA LEU A 311 -0.15 4.06 19.00
C LEU A 311 -0.62 2.63 19.26
N VAL A 312 -1.93 2.44 19.39
CA VAL A 312 -2.56 1.13 19.49
C VAL A 312 -3.28 0.80 18.19
N GLN A 313 -2.96 -0.36 17.61
CA GLN A 313 -3.60 -0.94 16.44
C GLN A 313 -4.34 -2.23 16.87
N PRO A 314 -5.56 -2.13 17.43
CA PRO A 314 -6.26 -3.25 18.07
C PRO A 314 -7.06 -4.09 17.06
N SER A 315 -6.54 -4.23 15.84
CA SER A 315 -7.27 -4.87 14.74
C SER A 315 -7.61 -6.33 15.06
N LEU A 316 -8.79 -6.78 14.65
CA LEU A 316 -9.30 -8.12 14.89
C LEU A 316 -8.79 -9.11 13.81
N GLU A 317 -8.88 -10.41 14.09
CA GLU A 317 -8.28 -11.50 13.28
C GLU A 317 -8.67 -11.51 11.79
N THR A 318 -9.78 -10.89 11.39
CA THR A 318 -10.27 -10.95 10.02
C THR A 318 -10.15 -9.59 9.31
N GLY A 319 -9.37 -9.52 8.23
CA GLY A 319 -9.44 -8.41 7.26
C GLY A 319 -8.40 -7.30 7.41
N GLU A 320 -7.49 -7.38 8.39
CA GLU A 320 -6.28 -6.56 8.44
C GLU A 320 -5.15 -7.20 7.60
N GLY A 321 -4.07 -6.47 7.35
CA GLY A 321 -2.78 -7.17 7.29
C GLY A 321 -1.61 -6.43 6.67
N SER A 322 -1.77 -5.18 6.25
CA SER A 322 -0.62 -4.25 6.17
C SER A 322 -1.11 -2.82 6.43
N PRO A 323 -1.57 -2.52 7.66
CA PRO A 323 -2.10 -1.22 7.99
C PRO A 323 -1.03 -0.13 7.81
N LEU A 324 -1.35 0.90 7.01
CA LEU A 324 -0.46 2.04 6.81
C LEU A 324 -0.22 2.81 8.11
N SER A 325 -1.23 2.93 8.98
CA SER A 325 -1.12 3.60 10.29
C SER A 325 0.03 3.05 11.15
N LEU A 326 0.32 1.75 11.01
CA LEU A 326 1.42 1.09 11.70
C LEU A 326 2.78 1.57 11.18
N LEU A 327 2.95 1.60 9.85
CA LEU A 327 4.16 2.08 9.20
C LEU A 327 4.37 3.59 9.42
N GLU A 328 3.28 4.36 9.37
CA GLU A 328 3.22 5.79 9.68
C GLU A 328 3.68 6.07 11.12
N ALA A 329 3.21 5.28 12.10
CA ALA A 329 3.68 5.37 13.49
C ALA A 329 5.15 5.01 13.65
N MET A 330 5.58 3.86 13.11
CA MET A 330 6.96 3.39 13.20
C MET A 330 7.93 4.39 12.57
N SER A 331 7.59 4.93 11.40
CA SER A 331 8.39 5.94 10.70
C SER A 331 8.44 7.26 11.45
N SER A 332 7.38 7.62 12.18
CA SER A 332 7.33 8.81 13.05
C SER A 332 8.06 8.62 14.40
N GLY A 333 8.60 7.43 14.67
CA GLY A 333 9.23 7.11 15.95
C GLY A 333 8.24 6.91 17.11
N THR A 334 6.95 6.74 16.83
CA THR A 334 5.93 6.46 17.84
C THR A 334 5.99 4.99 18.26
N LEU A 335 5.93 4.70 19.56
CA LEU A 335 5.81 3.33 20.06
C LEU A 335 4.50 2.70 19.58
N VAL A 336 4.53 1.41 19.27
CA VAL A 336 3.41 0.70 18.67
C VAL A 336 3.04 -0.51 19.51
N LEU A 337 1.75 -0.62 19.84
CA LEU A 337 1.11 -1.82 20.36
C LEU A 337 0.11 -2.31 19.32
N ALA A 338 0.28 -3.52 18.79
CA ALA A 338 -0.60 -4.06 17.76
C ALA A 338 -1.06 -5.48 18.11
N SER A 339 -2.25 -5.84 17.66
CA SER A 339 -2.72 -7.23 17.71
C SER A 339 -1.81 -8.14 16.88
N ASN A 340 -1.57 -9.36 17.35
CA ASN A 340 -0.85 -10.39 16.61
C ASN A 340 -1.78 -11.04 15.57
N VAL A 341 -2.05 -10.31 14.48
CA VAL A 341 -2.92 -10.75 13.38
C VAL A 341 -2.14 -10.80 12.05
N PRO A 342 -2.51 -11.71 11.10
CA PRO A 342 -1.75 -11.93 9.85
C PRO A 342 -1.75 -10.78 8.83
#